data_AF-J5T9Y7-F1
#
_entry.id   AF-J5T9Y7-F1
#
_cell.length_a   1.000
_cell.length_b   1.000
_cell.length_c   1.000
_cell.angle_alpha   90.00
_cell.angle_beta   90.00
_cell.angle_gamma   90.00
#
_symmetry.space_group_name_H-M   'P 1'
#
loop_
_entity.id
_entity.type
_entity.pdbx_description
1 polymer ?
#
loop_
_entity_poly.entity_id
_entity_poly.type
_entity_poly.pdbx_seq_one_letter_code
_entity_poly.pdbx_strand_id
1 'polypeptide(L)'
;MKRKHGSDSGSDSAADSAADSGSDFQPSPTPAPVNKKPNVKPDIKPDIKPKVTKSPTKRASPSKAGGSGKLPPGSKAALASLIVQRGLASLPSHAECAEITGMTPAQVRNQLDPRKGVRKELQKLAETLE
;
A
#
# COMPACT_ATOMS: atom_id res chain seq x y z
N MET A 1 32.51 53.72 7.60
CA MET A 1 32.33 53.72 6.12
C MET A 1 31.09 52.87 5.81
N LYS A 2 29.90 53.48 5.66
CA LYS A 2 29.11 53.63 4.39
C LYS A 2 29.16 52.37 3.50
N ARG A 3 28.04 51.66 3.26
CA ARG A 3 26.94 51.90 2.29
C ARG A 3 25.69 51.13 2.80
N LYS A 4 24.50 51.70 3.06
CA LYS A 4 23.45 52.27 2.18
C LYS A 4 23.20 51.46 0.89
N HIS A 5 22.12 50.67 0.88
CA HIS A 5 21.19 50.54 -0.25
C HIS A 5 19.79 50.32 0.32
N GLY A 6 18.91 51.29 0.08
CA GLY A 6 17.47 51.12 0.16
C GLY A 6 16.93 50.94 -1.26
N SER A 7 15.74 50.36 -1.37
CA SER A 7 14.84 50.51 -2.51
C SER A 7 13.42 50.28 -2.00
N ASP A 8 12.71 51.39 -1.88
CA ASP A 8 11.25 51.54 -1.80
C ASP A 8 10.62 51.27 -3.18
N SER A 9 9.46 50.61 -3.18
CA SER A 9 8.34 50.75 -4.13
C SER A 9 7.31 49.69 -3.75
N GLY A 10 6.08 49.97 -3.28
CA GLY A 10 5.20 51.10 -3.55
C GLY A 10 4.15 50.68 -4.59
N SER A 11 2.90 50.47 -4.14
CA SER A 11 1.60 50.57 -4.86
C SER A 11 0.58 49.64 -4.16
N ASP A 12 -0.29 50.13 -3.28
CA ASP A 12 -1.51 50.93 -3.49
C ASP A 12 -2.66 50.22 -4.23
N SER A 13 -3.82 50.25 -3.55
CA SER A 13 -5.19 50.36 -4.06
C SER A 13 -5.76 49.25 -4.97
N ALA A 14 -6.79 48.56 -4.49
CA ALA A 14 -8.19 48.95 -4.75
C ALA A 14 -9.15 47.84 -4.28
N ALA A 15 -10.14 48.21 -3.49
CA ALA A 15 -11.39 47.48 -3.39
C ALA A 15 -12.19 47.71 -4.67
N ASP A 16 -12.80 46.66 -5.24
CA ASP A 16 -14.16 46.79 -5.77
C ASP A 16 -14.84 45.43 -5.94
N SER A 17 -15.89 45.24 -5.14
CA SER A 17 -17.23 44.81 -5.53
C SER A 17 -17.40 44.05 -6.86
N ALA A 18 -17.74 42.77 -6.77
CA ALA A 18 -18.77 42.18 -7.63
C ALA A 18 -19.42 41.01 -6.89
N ALA A 19 -20.55 41.31 -6.24
CA ALA A 19 -21.57 40.32 -5.98
C ALA A 19 -22.10 39.89 -7.35
N ASP A 20 -21.84 38.64 -7.74
CA ASP A 20 -22.49 38.03 -8.89
C ASP A 20 -23.40 36.89 -8.42
N SER A 21 -24.68 37.25 -8.44
CA SER A 21 -25.81 36.43 -8.89
C SER A 21 -25.85 34.98 -8.42
N GLY A 22 -26.72 34.75 -7.44
CA GLY A 22 -27.24 33.43 -7.12
C GLY A 22 -27.76 32.73 -8.38
N SER A 23 -27.03 31.71 -8.80
CA SER A 23 -27.58 30.67 -9.66
C SER A 23 -28.29 29.66 -8.77
N ASP A 24 -29.60 29.64 -8.89
CA ASP A 24 -30.54 28.56 -8.56
C ASP A 24 -29.96 27.17 -8.87
N PHE A 25 -29.13 26.64 -7.96
CA PHE A 25 -28.78 25.22 -7.96
C PHE A 25 -29.91 24.48 -7.24
N GLN A 26 -30.98 24.21 -7.98
CA GLN A 26 -32.02 23.28 -7.57
C GLN A 26 -31.36 21.92 -7.29
N PRO A 27 -31.37 21.40 -6.04
CA PRO A 27 -31.01 20.01 -5.83
C PRO A 27 -32.10 19.16 -6.50
N SER A 28 -31.70 18.38 -7.51
CA SER A 28 -32.53 17.35 -8.10
C SER A 28 -33.19 16.49 -7.01
N PRO A 29 -34.48 16.16 -7.10
CA PRO A 29 -35.15 15.35 -6.08
C PRO A 29 -34.46 13.99 -5.96
N THR A 30 -34.02 13.68 -4.74
CA THR A 30 -33.58 12.35 -4.34
C THR A 30 -34.73 11.34 -4.50
N PRO A 31 -34.55 10.23 -5.23
CA PRO A 31 -35.53 9.14 -5.18
C PRO A 31 -35.51 8.53 -3.78
N ALA A 32 -36.69 8.48 -3.15
CA ALA A 32 -36.90 7.83 -1.86
C ALA A 32 -36.48 6.35 -1.90
N PRO A 33 -36.01 5.78 -0.76
CA PRO A 33 -35.53 4.41 -0.70
C PRO A 33 -36.68 3.42 -0.89
N VAL A 34 -36.62 2.64 -1.99
CA VAL A 34 -37.56 1.54 -2.22
C VAL A 34 -37.16 0.38 -1.31
N ASN A 35 -37.80 0.33 -0.15
CA ASN A 35 -37.71 -0.77 0.79
C ASN A 35 -38.48 -1.97 0.21
N LYS A 36 -37.77 -2.86 -0.50
CA LYS A 36 -38.28 -4.19 -0.90
C LYS A 36 -37.28 -5.27 -0.50
N LYS A 37 -37.48 -5.81 0.69
CA LYS A 37 -37.25 -7.23 1.00
C LYS A 37 -38.52 -7.74 1.70
N PRO A 38 -38.87 -9.03 1.65
CA PRO A 38 -37.99 -10.17 1.34
C PRO A 38 -38.62 -11.23 0.42
N ASN A 39 -37.88 -12.33 0.25
CA ASN A 39 -38.37 -13.69 0.01
C ASN A 39 -38.26 -14.23 -1.43
N VAL A 40 -37.06 -14.71 -1.78
CA VAL A 40 -36.93 -15.92 -2.59
C VAL A 40 -36.02 -16.88 -1.84
N LYS A 41 -36.56 -18.09 -1.60
CA LYS A 41 -35.95 -19.22 -0.92
C LYS A 41 -34.68 -19.69 -1.64
N PRO A 42 -33.78 -20.40 -0.92
CA PRO A 42 -32.46 -20.73 -1.41
C PRO A 42 -32.53 -22.03 -2.21
N ASP A 43 -32.15 -22.03 -3.47
CA ASP A 43 -31.85 -23.29 -4.13
C ASP A 43 -30.83 -23.12 -5.26
N ILE A 44 -29.96 -24.13 -5.32
CA ILE A 44 -28.87 -24.33 -6.28
C ILE A 44 -27.56 -23.60 -5.91
N LYS A 45 -26.88 -24.17 -4.91
CA LYS A 45 -25.41 -24.25 -4.94
C LYS A 45 -25.05 -25.04 -6.21
N PRO A 46 -24.20 -24.55 -7.14
CA PRO A 46 -23.46 -25.49 -7.96
C PRO A 46 -22.47 -26.17 -7.01
N ASP A 47 -22.85 -27.37 -6.55
CA ASP A 47 -21.99 -28.33 -5.89
C ASP A 47 -20.93 -28.77 -6.91
N ILE A 48 -19.97 -27.88 -7.21
CA ILE A 48 -18.76 -28.22 -7.96
C ILE A 48 -17.90 -29.03 -7.01
N LYS A 49 -18.30 -30.28 -6.81
CA LYS A 49 -17.40 -31.32 -6.32
C LYS A 49 -16.25 -31.36 -7.33
N PRO A 50 -14.99 -31.11 -6.94
CA PRO A 50 -13.89 -31.45 -7.80
C PRO A 50 -14.00 -32.96 -8.05
N LYS A 51 -14.28 -33.33 -9.30
CA LYS A 51 -14.31 -34.72 -9.73
C LYS A 51 -12.86 -35.19 -9.67
N VAL A 52 -12.45 -35.72 -8.52
CA VAL A 52 -11.13 -36.33 -8.33
C VAL A 52 -11.09 -37.56 -9.23
N THR A 53 -10.64 -37.37 -10.46
CA THR A 53 -10.21 -38.47 -11.32
C THR A 53 -8.92 -39.01 -10.71
N LYS A 54 -9.05 -40.07 -9.90
CA LYS A 54 -7.94 -40.88 -9.42
C LYS A 54 -7.30 -41.58 -10.63
N SER A 55 -6.34 -40.93 -11.28
CA SER A 55 -5.40 -41.63 -12.15
C SER A 55 -4.33 -42.29 -11.28
N PRO A 56 -4.07 -43.60 -11.40
CA PRO A 56 -3.04 -44.28 -10.64
C PRO A 56 -1.69 -44.06 -11.32
N THR A 57 -1.10 -42.88 -11.18
CA THR A 57 0.30 -42.69 -11.58
C THR A 57 1.18 -43.36 -10.54
N LYS A 58 1.71 -44.54 -10.92
CA LYS A 58 2.70 -45.29 -10.16
C LYS A 58 3.87 -44.41 -9.74
N ARG A 59 4.06 -44.32 -8.41
CA ARG A 59 5.34 -44.21 -7.68
C ARG A 59 6.40 -43.28 -8.29
N ALA A 60 6.45 -42.06 -7.80
CA ALA A 60 7.68 -41.56 -7.21
C ALA A 60 7.44 -41.53 -5.69
N SER A 61 8.14 -42.38 -4.96
CA SER A 61 8.22 -42.35 -3.50
C SER A 61 8.50 -40.92 -3.01
N PRO A 62 7.94 -40.46 -1.87
CA PRO A 62 8.50 -39.32 -1.18
C PRO A 62 9.94 -39.72 -0.82
N SER A 63 10.91 -39.25 -1.59
CA SER A 63 12.32 -39.41 -1.26
C SER A 63 12.51 -38.63 0.04
N LYS A 64 12.43 -39.35 1.16
CA LYS A 64 13.10 -39.05 2.43
C LYS A 64 13.34 -37.54 2.61
N ALA A 65 12.28 -36.76 2.79
CA ALA A 65 12.38 -35.46 3.46
C ALA A 65 12.57 -35.73 4.97
N GLY A 66 13.60 -36.52 5.26
CA GLY A 66 14.05 -36.96 6.57
C GLY A 66 15.32 -36.23 6.96
N GLY A 67 15.38 -34.94 6.61
CA GLY A 67 16.23 -33.98 7.26
C GLY A 67 15.32 -32.83 7.63
N SER A 68 15.35 -32.41 8.89
CA SER A 68 15.27 -30.99 9.20
C SER A 68 16.40 -30.31 8.41
N GLY A 69 16.16 -30.13 7.11
CA GLY A 69 17.18 -29.78 6.14
C GLY A 69 17.66 -28.41 6.50
N LYS A 70 18.81 -28.34 7.18
CA LYS A 70 19.50 -27.09 7.41
C LYS A 70 19.66 -26.47 6.04
N LEU A 71 19.04 -25.31 5.86
CA LEU A 71 19.20 -24.56 4.62
C LEU A 71 20.71 -24.32 4.42
N PRO A 72 21.19 -24.25 3.17
CA PRO A 72 22.60 -23.99 2.90
C PRO A 72 23.08 -22.74 3.66
N PRO A 73 24.34 -22.68 4.12
CA PRO A 73 24.85 -21.51 4.81
C PRO A 73 24.63 -20.24 3.98
N GLY A 74 24.10 -19.18 4.60
CA GLY A 74 23.81 -17.90 3.95
C GLY A 74 22.52 -17.87 3.12
N SER A 75 21.83 -19.00 2.91
CA SER A 75 20.55 -19.01 2.20
C SER A 75 19.43 -18.27 2.96
N LYS A 76 19.47 -18.27 4.30
CA LYS A 76 18.54 -17.49 5.12
C LYS A 76 18.77 -15.98 4.95
N ALA A 77 20.02 -15.54 4.99
CA ALA A 77 20.38 -14.15 4.72
C ALA A 77 19.99 -13.70 3.31
N ALA A 78 20.23 -14.54 2.30
CA ALA A 78 19.83 -14.26 0.93
C ALA A 78 18.30 -14.17 0.79
N LEU A 79 17.56 -15.11 1.38
CA LEU A 79 16.11 -15.12 1.35
C LEU A 79 15.53 -13.90 2.07
N ALA A 80 16.03 -13.57 3.26
CA ALA A 80 15.60 -12.39 4.02
C ALA A 80 15.87 -11.10 3.24
N SER A 81 17.04 -10.97 2.62
CA SER A 81 17.37 -9.82 1.76
C SER A 81 16.38 -9.69 0.59
N LEU A 82 16.02 -10.80 -0.03
CA LEU A 82 15.08 -10.84 -1.16
C LEU A 82 13.66 -10.47 -0.71
N ILE A 83 13.22 -10.95 0.46
CA ILE A 83 11.93 -10.59 1.06
C ILE A 83 11.86 -9.08 1.31
N VAL A 84 12.92 -8.48 1.88
CA VAL A 84 12.98 -7.03 2.10
C VAL A 84 12.88 -6.28 0.77
N GLN A 85 13.65 -6.67 -0.25
CA GLN A 85 13.61 -6.02 -1.57
C GLN A 85 12.22 -6.13 -2.22
N ARG A 86 11.62 -7.32 -2.19
CA ARG A 86 10.31 -7.55 -2.79
C ARG A 86 9.21 -6.83 -2.03
N GLY A 87 9.27 -6.81 -0.70
CA GLY A 87 8.37 -6.08 0.17
C GLY A 87 8.35 -4.60 -0.19
N LEU A 88 9.52 -3.97 -0.30
CA LEU A 88 9.65 -2.56 -0.69
C LEU A 88 9.09 -2.27 -2.08
N ALA A 89 9.32 -3.16 -3.06
CA ALA A 89 8.78 -3.02 -4.40
C ALA A 89 7.25 -3.22 -4.48
N SER A 90 6.67 -3.90 -3.50
CA SER A 90 5.22 -4.12 -3.40
C SER A 90 4.47 -3.04 -2.61
N LEU A 91 5.20 -2.12 -1.97
CA LEU A 91 4.56 -1.06 -1.21
C LEU A 91 3.80 -0.10 -2.14
N PRO A 92 2.63 0.39 -1.71
CA PRO A 92 1.93 1.45 -2.41
C PRO A 92 2.71 2.77 -2.36
N SER A 93 2.13 3.84 -2.92
CA SER A 93 2.76 5.16 -2.90
C SER A 93 3.10 5.62 -1.47
N HIS A 94 4.13 6.47 -1.32
CA HIS A 94 4.50 6.98 0.01
C HIS A 94 3.35 7.75 0.69
N ALA A 95 2.42 8.33 -0.08
CA ALA A 95 1.23 8.99 0.43
C ALA A 95 0.23 7.99 1.02
N GLU A 96 -0.06 6.89 0.31
CA GLU A 96 -0.93 5.82 0.82
C GLU A 96 -0.31 5.13 2.05
N CYS A 97 1.00 4.88 2.04
CA CYS A 97 1.69 4.37 3.22
C CYS A 97 1.59 5.33 4.42
N ALA A 98 1.65 6.64 4.18
CA ALA A 98 1.50 7.66 5.21
C ALA A 98 0.11 7.63 5.85
N GLU A 99 -0.95 7.48 5.04
CA GLU A 99 -2.33 7.34 5.53
C GLU A 99 -2.51 6.09 6.41
N ILE A 100 -1.94 4.96 6.01
CA ILE A 100 -2.03 3.70 6.78
C ILE A 100 -1.26 3.78 8.10
N THR A 101 -0.09 4.42 8.09
CA THR A 101 0.83 4.43 9.25
C THR A 101 0.65 5.63 10.17
N GLY A 102 -0.15 6.62 9.78
CA GLY A 102 -0.29 7.90 10.50
C GLY A 102 0.98 8.76 10.47
N MET A 103 1.96 8.42 9.63
CA MET A 103 3.19 9.19 9.45
C MET A 103 3.04 10.20 8.30
N THR A 104 3.90 11.21 8.27
CA THR A 104 4.00 12.07 7.07
C THR A 104 4.70 11.31 5.92
N PRO A 105 4.42 11.65 4.64
CA PRO A 105 5.12 11.02 3.51
C PRO A 105 6.64 11.17 3.57
N ALA A 106 7.13 12.28 4.13
CA ALA A 106 8.57 12.52 4.34
C ALA A 106 9.17 11.55 5.37
N GLN A 107 8.44 11.26 6.46
CA GLN A 107 8.86 10.26 7.45
C GLN A 107 8.85 8.86 6.84
N VAL A 108 7.82 8.49 6.09
CA VAL A 108 7.78 7.20 5.36
C VAL A 108 8.99 7.06 4.44
N ARG A 109 9.29 8.09 3.63
CA ARG A 109 10.47 8.10 2.77
C ARG A 109 11.77 7.93 3.55
N ASN A 110 11.90 8.59 4.71
CA ASN A 110 13.08 8.45 5.57
C ASN A 110 13.21 7.04 6.18
N GLN A 111 12.10 6.36 6.48
CA GLN A 111 12.11 5.00 7.01
C GLN A 111 12.46 3.94 5.96
N LEU A 112 12.10 4.20 4.70
CA LEU A 112 12.35 3.30 3.57
C LEU A 112 13.67 3.60 2.81
N ASP A 113 14.45 4.56 3.30
CA ASP A 113 15.75 4.94 2.73
C ASP A 113 16.77 3.78 2.89
N PRO A 114 17.53 3.40 1.85
CA PRO A 114 18.54 2.34 1.99
C PRO A 114 19.66 2.66 2.99
N ARG A 115 19.90 3.94 3.31
CA ARG A 115 21.03 4.37 4.16
C ARG A 115 20.68 4.49 5.64
N LYS A 116 19.40 4.53 6.00
CA LYS A 116 18.90 4.82 7.36
C LYS A 116 17.49 4.24 7.58
N GLY A 117 16.99 4.33 8.81
CA GLY A 117 15.65 3.87 9.15
C GLY A 117 15.46 2.35 9.07
N VAL A 118 14.20 1.94 9.06
CA VAL A 118 13.80 0.53 9.14
C VAL A 118 14.38 -0.32 8.00
N ARG A 119 14.45 0.19 6.77
CA ARG A 119 15.01 -0.59 5.65
C ARG A 119 16.45 -1.03 5.91
N LYS A 120 17.30 -0.12 6.40
CA LYS A 120 18.69 -0.42 6.72
C LYS A 120 18.80 -1.43 7.86
N GLU A 121 17.96 -1.28 8.89
CA GLU A 121 17.93 -2.19 10.03
C GLU A 121 17.52 -3.60 9.62
N LEU A 122 16.50 -3.74 8.76
CA LEU A 122 16.08 -5.02 8.21
C LEU A 122 17.18 -5.67 7.35
N GLN A 123 17.92 -4.89 6.58
CA GLN A 123 19.07 -5.40 5.80
C GLN A 123 20.20 -5.90 6.71
N LYS A 124 20.56 -5.13 7.75
CA LYS A 124 21.54 -5.58 8.74
C LYS A 124 21.11 -6.86 9.45
N LEU A 125 19.84 -6.95 9.83
CA LEU A 125 19.31 -8.16 10.46
C LEU A 125 19.35 -9.35 9.51
N ALA A 126 19.03 -9.15 8.22
CA ALA A 126 19.14 -10.20 7.22
C ALA A 126 20.58 -10.76 7.12
N GLU A 127 21.59 -9.89 7.18
CA GLU A 127 23.00 -10.30 7.15
C GLU A 127 23.42 -11.15 8.37
N THR A 128 22.73 -11.02 9.51
CA THR A 128 23.01 -11.82 10.72
C THR A 128 22.42 -13.24 10.70
N LEU A 129 21.68 -13.62 9.66
CA LEU A 129 21.01 -14.92 9.58
C LEU A 129 21.91 -15.99 8.95
N GLU A 130 22.39 -16.94 9.76
CA GLU A 130 23.15 -18.14 9.34
C GLU A 130 22.28 -19.34 8.95
#